data_AF-A0A967P7C7-F1
#
_entry.id   AF-A0A967P7C7-F1
#
_cell.length_a   1.000
_cell.length_b   1.000
_cell.length_c   1.000
_cell.angle_alpha   90.00
_cell.angle_beta   90.00
_cell.angle_gamma   90.00
#
_symmetry.space_group_name_H-M   'P 1'
#
loop_
_entity.id
_entity.type
_entity.pdbx_description
1 polymer ?
#
loop_
_entity_poly.entity_id
_entity_poly.type
_entity_poly.pdbx_seq_one_letter_code
_entity_poly.pdbx_strand_id
1 'polypeptide(L)' 'MFINGGGHIGYALARRLERRGVDVRILELSEERCHWLSQKLDHALVLHADGSDAGALKDEGVDQADYFIS' A
#
# COMPACT_ATOMS: atom_id res chain seq x y z
N MET A 1 2.99 3.02 -7.50
CA MET A 1 3.89 2.06 -6.81
C MET A 1 3.09 1.30 -5.76
N PHE A 2 3.28 -0.02 -5.66
CA PHE A 2 2.58 -0.87 -4.68
C PHE A 2 3.50 -1.37 -3.58
N ILE A 3 2.98 -1.37 -2.35
CA ILE A 3 3.63 -1.91 -1.17
C ILE A 3 2.68 -2.94 -0.55
N ASN A 4 3.09 -4.20 -0.51
CA ASN A 4 2.42 -5.26 0.22
C ASN A 4 2.88 -5.27 1.68
N GLY A 5 1.96 -4.98 2.60
CA GLY A 5 2.21 -4.84 4.02
C GLY A 5 2.49 -3.40 4.43
N GLY A 6 1.61 -2.87 5.28
CA GLY A 6 1.69 -1.55 5.88
C GLY A 6 2.32 -1.55 7.28
N GLY A 7 3.17 -2.53 7.59
CA GLY A 7 3.95 -2.59 8.83
C GLY A 7 4.92 -1.40 8.98
N HIS A 8 5.84 -1.46 9.96
CA HIS A 8 6.75 -0.32 10.21
C HIS A 8 7.57 0.11 9.00
N ILE A 9 8.09 -0.84 8.22
CA ILE A 9 8.93 -0.55 7.05
C ILE A 9 8.07 0.00 5.91
N GLY A 10 6.95 -0.67 5.58
CA GLY A 10 6.02 -0.23 4.54
C GLY A 10 5.50 1.18 4.80
N TYR A 11 5.11 1.48 6.04
CA TYR A 11 4.71 2.82 6.46
C TYR A 11 5.84 3.85 6.30
N ALA A 12 7.04 3.55 6.80
CA ALA A 12 8.17 4.49 6.73
C ALA A 12 8.55 4.81 5.29
N LEU A 13 8.48 3.81 4.41
CA LEU A 13 8.72 3.94 2.98
C LEU A 13 7.61 4.78 2.32
N ALA A 14 6.35 4.40 2.50
CA ALA A 14 5.19 5.11 1.95
C ALA A 14 5.21 6.60 2.30
N ARG A 15 5.44 6.91 3.58
CA ARG A 15 5.50 8.28 4.09
C ARG A 15 6.63 9.11 3.46
N ARG A 16 7.75 8.48 3.10
CA ARG A 16 8.86 9.16 2.43
C ARG A 16 8.57 9.39 0.95
N LEU A 17 7.89 8.44 0.31
CA LEU A 17 7.58 8.46 -1.11
C LEU A 17 6.43 9.41 -1.43
N GLU A 18 5.36 9.42 -0.64
CA GLU A 18 4.24 10.37 -0.84
C GLU A 18 4.71 11.82 -0.72
N ARG A 19 5.63 12.11 0.21
CA ARG A 19 6.27 13.44 0.36
C ARG A 19 7.14 13.84 -0.83
N ARG A 20 7.53 12.88 -1.67
CA ARG A 20 8.24 13.12 -2.93
C ARG A 20 7.30 13.19 -4.13
N GLY A 21 5.98 13.14 -3.90
CA GLY A 21 4.96 13.17 -4.95
C GLY A 21 4.79 11.84 -5.69
N VAL A 22 5.29 10.73 -5.13
CA VAL A 22 5.09 9.40 -5.71
C VAL A 22 3.70 8.89 -5.32
N ASP A 23 2.94 8.40 -6.30
CA ASP A 23 1.67 7.70 -6.05
C ASP A 23 1.95 6.32 -5.43
N VAL A 24 1.56 6.17 -4.16
CA VAL A 24 1.79 4.98 -3.35
C VAL A 24 0.46 4.33 -3.02
N ARG A 25 0.36 3.03 -3.30
CA ARG A 25 -0.76 2.18 -2.91
C ARG A 25 -0.25 1.11 -1.95
N ILE A 26 -0.91 0.94 -0.82
CA ILE A 26 -0.54 -0.02 0.23
C ILE A 26 -1.64 -1.07 0.31
N LEU A 27 -1.25 -2.33 0.21
CA LEU A 27 -2.11 -3.48 0.49
C LEU A 27 -1.83 -3.91 1.92
N GLU A 28 -2.87 -3.95 2.75
CA GLU A 28 -2.74 -4.32 4.15
C GLU A 28 -3.90 -5.24 4.55
N LEU A 29 -3.59 -6.34 5.24
CA LEU A 29 -4.57 -7.36 5.62
C LEU A 29 -5.30 -7.03 6.92
N SER A 30 -4.68 -6.23 7.79
CA SER A 30 -5.31 -5.82 9.04
C SER A 30 -6.15 -4.56 8.83
N GLU A 31 -7.46 -4.66 9.02
CA GLU A 31 -8.39 -3.52 8.98
C GLU A 31 -8.00 -2.42 9.98
N GLU A 32 -7.62 -2.78 11.21
CA GLU A 32 -7.11 -1.85 12.21
C GLU A 32 -5.87 -1.09 11.70
N ARG A 33 -4.96 -1.82 11.06
CA ARG A 33 -3.75 -1.24 10.48
C ARG A 33 -4.08 -0.35 9.28
N CYS A 34 -5.06 -0.72 8.46
CA CYS A 34 -5.54 0.11 7.35
C CYS A 34 -6.02 1.48 7.85
N HIS A 35 -6.86 1.47 8.90
CA HIS A 35 -7.33 2.70 9.53
C HIS A 35 -6.17 3.53 10.08
N TRP A 36 -5.24 2.90 10.79
CA TRP A 36 -4.07 3.60 11.32
C TRP A 36 -3.24 4.24 10.19
N LEU A 37 -3.03 3.55 9.07
CA LEU A 37 -2.29 4.08 7.92
C LEU A 37 -3.02 5.24 7.26
N SER A 38 -4.33 5.10 7.03
CA SER A 38 -5.17 6.15 6.42
C SER A 38 -5.19 7.46 7.23
N GLN A 39 -4.98 7.38 8.55
CA GLN A 39 -4.86 8.55 9.42
C GLN A 39 -3.46 9.18 9.44
N LYS A 40 -2.44 8.47 8.94
CA LYS A 40 -1.02 8.85 9.07
C LYS A 40 -0.35 9.17 7.74
N LEU A 41 -0.98 8.80 6.63
CA LEU A 41 -0.52 9.03 5.27
C LEU A 41 -1.54 9.93 4.60
N ASP A 42 -1.07 11.06 4.06
CA ASP A 42 -1.96 12.11 3.54
C ASP A 42 -2.40 11.82 2.10
N HIS A 43 -1.60 11.05 1.35
CA HIS A 43 -1.81 10.84 -0.08
C HIS A 43 -1.79 9.37 -0.51
N ALA A 44 -1.20 8.48 0.29
CA ALA A 44 -1.18 7.06 -0.05
C ALA A 44 -2.59 6.45 0.00
N LEU A 45 -2.93 5.65 -1.01
CA LEU A 45 -4.15 4.84 -1.02
C LEU A 45 -3.92 3.56 -0.22
N VAL A 46 -4.76 3.27 0.76
CA VAL A 46 -4.69 2.06 1.57
C VAL A 46 -5.83 1.13 1.19
N LEU A 47 -5.49 -0.08 0.77
CA LEU A 47 -6.39 -1.12 0.31
C LEU A 47 -6.38 -2.27 1.32
N HIS A 48 -7.55 -2.61 1.84
CA HIS A 48 -7.71 -3.75 2.72
C HIS A 48 -7.79 -5.02 1.88
N ALA A 49 -6.65 -5.68 1.67
CA ALA A 49 -6.53 -6.82 0.78
C ALA A 49 -5.40 -7.77 1.23
N ASP A 50 -5.56 -9.05 0.92
CA ASP A 50 -4.49 -10.04 1.08
C ASP A 50 -3.52 -9.95 -0.11
N GLY A 51 -2.30 -9.51 0.16
CA GLY A 51 -1.24 -9.46 -0.86
C GLY A 51 -0.72 -10.81 -1.33
N SER A 52 -1.24 -11.92 -0.78
CA SER A 52 -0.98 -13.29 -1.27
C SER A 52 -2.04 -13.74 -2.29
N ASP A 53 -3.18 -13.04 -2.39
CA ASP A 53 -4.24 -13.35 -3.35
C ASP A 53 -3.98 -12.63 -4.68
N ALA A 54 -3.36 -13.36 -5.60
CA ALA A 54 -3.08 -12.87 -6.96
C ALA A 54 -4.34 -12.44 -7.75
N GLY A 55 -5.53 -12.93 -7.38
CA GLY A 55 -6.80 -12.50 -7.97
C GLY A 55 -7.17 -11.07 -7.52
N ALA A 56 -7.19 -10.84 -6.21
CA ALA A 56 -7.45 -9.53 -5.64
C ALA A 56 -6.44 -8.47 -6.14
N LEU A 57 -5.17 -8.85 -6.28
CA LEU A 57 -4.13 -7.96 -6.78
C LEU A 57 -4.31 -7.56 -8.25
N LYS A 58 -4.80 -8.47 -9.10
CA LYS A 58 -5.10 -8.15 -10.49
C LYS A 58 -6.24 -7.16 -10.62
N ASP A 59 -7.29 -7.34 -9.83
CA ASP A 59 -8.45 -6.45 -9.86
C ASP A 59 -8.08 -5.02 -9.38
N GLU A 60 -7.07 -4.90 -8.52
CA GLU A 60 -6.53 -3.61 -8.03
C GLU A 60 -5.50 -2.97 -8.98
N GLY A 61 -5.20 -3.60 -10.13
CA GLY A 61 -4.29 -3.08 -11.14
C GLY A 61 -2.81 -3.21 -10.79
N VAL A 62 -2.45 -4.16 -9.91
CA VAL A 62 -1.03 -4.44 -9.55
C VAL A 62 -0.24 -4.91 -10.77
N ASP A 63 -0.89 -5.55 -11.73
CA ASP A 63 -0.31 -5.95 -13.01
C ASP A 63 0.19 -4.77 -13.86
N GLN A 64 -0.33 -3.57 -13.62
CA GLN A 64 0.08 -2.32 -14.26
C GLN A 64 1.07 -1.51 -13.42
N ALA A 65 1.50 -2.03 -12.27
CA ALA A 65 2.42 -1.32 -11.39
C ALA A 65 3.86 -1.36 -11.92
N ASP A 66 4.51 -0.20 -12.03
CA ASP A 66 5.93 -0.13 -12.38
C ASP A 66 6.84 -0.75 -11.30
N TYR A 67 6.39 -0.76 -10.03
CA TYR A 67 7.14 -1.26 -8.88
C TYR A 67 6.22 -1.90 -7.84
N PHE A 68 6.56 -3.12 -7.43
CA PHE A 68 5.90 -3.89 -6.37
C PHE A 68 6.93 -4.30 -5.30
N ILE A 69 6.65 -3.99 -4.03
CA ILE A 69 7.48 -4.36 -2.88
C ILE A 69 6.66 -5.24 -1.95
N SER A 70 7.22 -6.36 -1.48
CA SER A 70 6.59 -7.29 -0.53
C SER A 70 7.54 -7.68 0.59
#